data_AF-A0A4Y2I9N8-F1
#
_entry.id   AF-A0A4Y2I9N8-F1
#
_cell.length_a   1.000
_cell.length_b   1.000
_cell.length_c   1.000
_cell.angle_alpha   90.00
_cell.angle_beta   90.00
_cell.angle_gamma   90.00
#
_symmetry.space_group_name_H-M   'P 1'
#
loop_
_entity.id
_entity.type
_entity.pdbx_description
1 polymer ?
#
loop_
_entity_poly.entity_id
_entity_poly.type
_entity_poly.pdbx_seq_one_letter_code
_entity_poly.pdbx_strand_id
1 'polypeptide(L)'
;MGIITSTPKRDSKVKRTYENMREKKMPIYSSDEALALMISAKLSKKQYMLMSAGDLTKGASIYSTYHDVIAAEKMLLYRNRKDNNRVIF
;
A
#
# COMPACT_ATOMS: atom_id res chain seq x y z
N MET A 1 3.53 -53.59 19.55
CA MET A 1 4.15 -52.32 19.97
C MET A 1 3.91 -51.29 18.87
N GLY A 2 2.80 -50.56 18.94
CA GLY A 2 2.44 -49.55 17.94
C GLY A 2 3.02 -48.19 18.33
N ILE A 3 3.87 -47.62 17.49
CA ILE A 3 4.50 -46.32 17.73
C ILE A 3 3.44 -45.25 17.46
N ILE A 4 2.91 -44.62 18.52
CA ILE A 4 1.99 -43.50 18.40
C ILE A 4 2.81 -42.28 17.98
N THR A 5 2.91 -42.02 16.68
CA THR A 5 3.51 -40.79 16.15
C THR A 5 2.51 -39.65 16.25
N SER A 6 2.22 -39.19 17.47
CA SER A 6 1.39 -37.99 17.66
C SER A 6 2.19 -36.76 17.25
N THR A 7 2.14 -36.38 15.97
CA THR A 7 2.63 -35.08 15.53
C THR A 7 1.85 -34.02 16.31
N PRO A 8 2.51 -33.07 17.00
CA PRO A 8 1.79 -32.11 17.82
C PRO A 8 0.92 -31.24 16.91
N LYS A 9 -0.41 -31.36 17.05
CA LYS A 9 -1.42 -30.56 16.31
C LYS A 9 -1.23 -29.03 16.48
N ARG A 10 -0.34 -28.61 17.38
CA ARG A 10 0.08 -27.21 17.55
C ARG A 10 0.89 -26.71 16.36
N ASP A 11 1.83 -27.48 15.82
CA ASP A 11 2.69 -27.01 14.72
C ASP A 11 1.90 -26.78 13.44
N SER A 12 0.96 -27.66 13.12
CA SER A 12 0.08 -27.48 11.96
C SER A 12 -0.83 -26.26 12.13
N LYS A 13 -1.30 -25.97 13.34
CA LYS A 13 -2.12 -24.78 13.63
C LYS A 13 -1.30 -23.50 13.51
N VAL A 14 -0.07 -23.48 14.03
CA VAL A 14 0.83 -22.31 13.93
C VAL A 14 1.22 -22.06 12.48
N LYS A 15 1.63 -23.10 11.75
CA LYS A 15 1.98 -23.01 10.32
C LYS A 15 0.81 -22.49 9.48
N ARG A 16 -0.39 -23.04 9.68
CA ARG A 16 -1.61 -22.61 8.99
C ARG A 16 -2.00 -21.17 9.35
N THR A 17 -1.79 -20.74 10.58
CA THR A 17 -2.04 -19.35 11.00
C THR A 17 -1.06 -18.39 10.34
N TYR A 18 0.21 -18.76 10.24
CA TYR A 18 1.24 -17.98 9.55
C TYR A 18 0.98 -17.88 8.05
N GLU A 19 0.63 -18.99 7.39
CA GLU A 19 0.24 -19.01 5.97
C GLU A 19 -1.01 -18.15 5.72
N ASN A 20 -2.05 -18.27 6.56
CA ASN A 20 -3.25 -17.44 6.46
C ASN A 20 -2.99 -15.95 6.71
N MET A 21 -2.01 -15.59 7.55
CA MET A 21 -1.61 -14.19 7.74
C MET A 21 -0.80 -13.66 6.56
N ARG A 22 0.04 -14.49 5.94
CA ARG A 22 0.81 -14.13 4.74
C ARG A 22 -0.09 -13.88 3.53
N GLU A 23 -1.22 -14.59 3.44
CA GLU A 23 -2.21 -14.43 2.37
C GLU A 23 -3.14 -13.23 2.55
N LYS A 24 -3.09 -12.52 3.70
CA LYS A 24 -3.83 -11.27 3.84
C LYS A 24 -3.27 -10.24 2.84
N LYS A 25 -4.02 -10.03 1.76
CA LYS A 25 -3.83 -8.90 0.85
C LYS A 25 -3.85 -7.63 1.69
N MET A 26 -2.70 -6.99 1.85
CA MET A 26 -2.62 -5.65 2.42
C MET A 26 -3.49 -4.72 1.56
N PRO A 27 -4.28 -3.82 2.17
CA PRO A 27 -5.01 -2.84 1.40
C PRO A 27 -4.00 -1.99 0.62
N ILE A 28 -4.17 -1.95 -0.71
CA ILE A 28 -3.31 -1.19 -1.60
C ILE A 28 -3.79 0.26 -1.54
N TYR A 29 -2.88 1.19 -1.25
CA TYR A 29 -3.17 2.62 -1.30
C TYR A 29 -3.52 3.02 -2.72
N SER A 30 -4.69 3.66 -2.87
CA SER A 30 -5.02 4.38 -4.09
C SER A 30 -4.05 5.54 -4.33
N SER A 31 -4.00 6.06 -5.56
CA SER A 31 -3.11 7.18 -5.90
C SER A 31 -3.40 8.45 -5.09
N ASP A 32 -4.68 8.68 -4.75
CA ASP A 32 -5.12 9.81 -3.93
C ASP A 32 -4.68 9.66 -2.46
N GLU A 33 -4.83 8.47 -1.88
CA GLU A 33 -4.38 8.20 -0.51
C GLU A 33 -2.85 8.24 -0.41
N ALA A 34 -2.14 7.75 -1.44
CA ALA A 34 -0.69 7.85 -1.52
C ALA A 34 -0.23 9.32 -1.60
N LEU A 35 -0.93 10.17 -2.35
CA LEU A 35 -0.67 11.61 -2.39
C LEU A 35 -0.91 12.26 -1.02
N ALA A 36 -2.03 11.94 -0.37
CA ALA A 36 -2.35 12.43 0.97
C ALA A 36 -1.30 11.99 2.01
N LEU A 37 -0.81 10.77 1.90
CA LEU A 37 0.28 10.25 2.72
C LEU A 37 1.58 11.04 2.49
N MET A 38 1.96 11.28 1.24
CA MET A 38 3.15 12.07 0.92
C MET A 38 3.08 13.48 1.51
N ILE A 39 1.92 14.13 1.41
CA ILE A 39 1.71 15.48 1.94
C ILE A 39 1.75 15.48 3.48
N SER A 40 0.99 14.60 4.12
CA SER A 40 0.87 14.54 5.59
C SER A 40 2.20 14.18 6.26
N ALA A 41 2.94 13.22 5.70
CA ALA A 41 4.24 12.79 6.22
C ALA A 41 5.41 13.65 5.70
N LYS A 42 5.14 14.70 4.89
CA LYS A 42 6.15 15.58 4.28
C LYS A 42 7.26 14.81 3.55
N LEU A 43 6.87 13.73 2.85
CA LEU A 43 7.80 12.89 2.13
C LEU A 43 8.24 13.56 0.83
N SER A 44 9.55 13.62 0.62
CA SER A 44 10.10 13.95 -0.70
C SER A 44 9.87 12.79 -1.68
N LYS A 45 9.88 13.10 -2.99
CA LYS A 45 9.84 12.11 -4.07
C LYS A 45 10.81 10.94 -3.84
N LYS A 46 12.07 11.25 -3.47
CA LYS A 46 13.11 10.23 -3.26
C LYS A 46 12.76 9.28 -2.10
N GLN A 47 12.25 9.83 -0.99
CA GLN A 47 11.85 9.04 0.18
C GLN A 47 10.64 8.15 -0.13
N TYR A 48 9.64 8.69 -0.83
CA TYR A 48 8.48 7.91 -1.24
C TYR A 48 8.87 6.76 -2.19
N MET A 49 9.71 7.03 -3.19
CA MET A 49 10.21 6.01 -4.11
C MET A 49 11.01 4.90 -3.39
N LEU A 50 11.84 5.26 -2.42
CA LEU A 50 12.57 4.30 -1.60
C LEU A 50 11.63 3.42 -0.78
N MET A 51 10.58 4.00 -0.21
CA MET A 51 9.55 3.28 0.55
C MET A 51 8.78 2.30 -0.34
N SER A 52 8.33 2.74 -1.52
CA SER A 52 7.63 1.87 -2.49
C SER A 52 8.55 0.75 -3.03
N ALA A 53 9.83 1.03 -3.24
CA ALA A 53 10.80 0.02 -3.67
C ALA A 53 11.07 -1.01 -2.55
N GLY A 54 11.18 -0.55 -1.30
CA GLY A 54 11.34 -1.42 -0.13
C GLY A 54 10.13 -2.32 0.14
N ASP A 55 8.95 -1.90 -0.27
CA ASP A 55 7.73 -2.70 -0.23
C ASP A 55 7.73 -3.79 -1.31
N LEU A 56 8.06 -3.41 -2.55
CA LEU A 56 8.13 -4.32 -3.70
C LEU A 56 9.14 -5.45 -3.48
N THR A 57 10.30 -5.15 -2.89
CA THR A 57 11.33 -6.16 -2.56
C THR A 57 10.85 -7.17 -1.50
N LYS A 58 9.85 -6.82 -0.68
CA LYS A 58 9.22 -7.71 0.29
C LYS A 58 8.03 -8.46 -0.29
N GLY A 59 7.79 -8.34 -1.60
CA GLY A 59 6.65 -8.94 -2.29
C GLY A 59 5.31 -8.31 -1.93
N ALA A 60 5.34 -7.11 -1.34
CA ALA A 60 4.16 -6.34 -1.00
C ALA A 60 4.05 -5.16 -2.00
N SER A 61 2.85 -4.95 -2.54
CA SER A 61 2.57 -3.91 -3.54
C SER A 61 1.52 -2.95 -2.98
N ILE A 62 1.81 -2.42 -1.79
CA ILE A 62 0.93 -1.60 -0.97
C ILE A 62 0.88 -0.17 -1.52
N TYR A 63 2.00 0.38 -1.99
CA TYR A 63 2.07 1.76 -2.46
C TYR A 63 1.87 1.89 -3.97
N SER A 64 1.00 2.82 -4.38
CA SER A 64 0.85 3.23 -5.78
C SER A 64 2.16 3.78 -6.35
N THR A 65 2.35 3.64 -7.67
CA THR A 65 3.56 4.17 -8.31
C THR A 65 3.59 5.69 -8.21
N TYR A 66 4.80 6.26 -8.12
CA TYR A 66 4.96 7.71 -8.05
C TYR A 66 4.40 8.43 -9.30
N HIS A 67 4.37 7.76 -10.45
CA HIS A 67 3.79 8.31 -11.67
C HIS A 67 2.27 8.54 -11.52
N ASP A 68 1.57 7.58 -10.93
CA ASP A 68 0.12 7.66 -10.70
C ASP A 68 -0.22 8.71 -9.64
N VAL A 69 0.63 8.86 -8.61
CA VAL A 69 0.51 9.90 -7.59
C VAL A 69 0.64 11.31 -8.20
N ILE A 70 1.58 11.53 -9.12
CA ILE A 70 1.67 12.83 -9.84
C ILE A 70 0.45 13.06 -10.73
N ALA A 71 -0.07 12.01 -11.38
CA ALA A 71 -1.25 12.14 -12.21
C ALA A 71 -2.45 12.63 -11.37
N ALA A 72 -2.63 12.06 -10.17
CA ALA A 72 -3.64 12.51 -9.20
C ALA A 72 -3.43 13.96 -8.77
N GLU A 73 -2.19 14.35 -8.43
CA GLU A 73 -1.85 15.74 -8.06
C GLU A 73 -2.22 16.73 -9.19
N LYS A 74 -1.85 16.41 -10.44
CA LYS A 74 -2.19 17.24 -11.60
C LYS A 74 -3.69 17.37 -11.77
N MET A 75 -4.45 16.27 -11.67
CA MET A 75 -5.91 16.31 -11.78
C MET A 75 -6.54 17.22 -10.73
N LEU A 76 -6.07 17.16 -9.47
CA LEU A 76 -6.54 18.05 -8.40
C LEU A 76 -6.26 19.53 -8.72
N LEU A 77 -5.06 19.85 -9.21
CA LEU A 77 -4.71 21.22 -9.61
C LEU A 77 -5.56 21.72 -10.79
N TYR A 78 -5.79 20.88 -11.80
CA TYR A 78 -6.64 21.23 -12.94
C TYR A 78 -8.10 21.45 -12.55
N ARG A 79 -8.63 20.62 -11.64
CA ARG A 79 -10.00 20.76 -11.12
C ARG A 79 -10.17 22.08 -10.36
N ASN A 80 -9.26 22.38 -9.43
CA ASN A 80 -9.27 23.62 -8.67
C ASN A 80 -9.16 24.88 -9.57
N ARG A 81 -8.44 24.81 -10.70
CA ARG A 81 -8.39 25.93 -11.66
C ARG A 81 -9.71 26.15 -12.40
N LYS A 82 -10.42 25.08 -12.76
CA LYS A 82 -11.75 25.20 -13.40
C LYS A 82 -12.80 25.78 -12.46
N ASP A 83 -12.72 25.42 -11.19
CA ASP A 83 -13.66 25.91 -10.18
C ASP A 83 -13.40 27.38 -9.83
N ASN A 84 -12.14 27.83 -9.79
CA ASN A 84 -11.81 29.25 -9.63
C ASN A 84 -12.19 30.12 -10.85
N ASN A 85 -12.21 29.55 -12.07
CA ASN A 85 -12.61 30.28 -13.27
C ASN A 85 -14.13 30.28 -13.51
N ARG A 86 -14.91 29.68 -12.60
CA ARG A 86 -16.38 29.71 -12.59
C ARG A 86 -16.95 30.79 -11.66
N VAL A 87 -16.09 31.56 -10.98
CA VAL A 87 -16.50 32.69 -10.13
C VAL A 87 -16.22 34.01 -10.84
N ILE A 88 -16.92 34.25 -11.95
CA ILE A 88 -17.11 35.60 -12.48
C ILE A 88 -18.57 35.63 -12.98
N PHE A 89 -19.43 36.27 -12.18
CA PHE A 89 -20.76 36.73 -12.60
C PHE A 89 -20.60 37.95 -13.50
#